data_AF-A0A5C6PEM3-F1
#
_entry.id   AF-A0A5C6PEM3-F1
#
_cell.length_a   1.000
_cell.length_b   1.000
_cell.length_c   1.000
_cell.angle_alpha   90.00
_cell.angle_beta   90.00
_cell.angle_gamma   90.00
#
_symmetry.space_group_name_H-M   'P 1'
#
loop_
_entity.id
_entity.type
_entity.pdbx_description
1 polymer ?
#
loop_
_entity_poly.entity_id
_entity_poly.type
_entity_poly.pdbx_seq_one_letter_code
_entity_poly.pdbx_strand_id
1 'polypeptide(L)' 'MSVPFSSTHLRLPRGFGTILNGLVREVLRDQPEDIPKYAAQYFSSLLKQRQESGLDTAEWAARLEERFYYNHEFKDTE' A
#
# COMPACT_ATOMS: atom_id res chain seq x y z
N MET A 1 -18.94 0.88 17.12
CA MET A 1 -19.16 0.37 15.74
C MET A 1 -19.04 1.54 14.76
N SER A 2 -17.88 1.75 14.14
CA SER A 2 -17.77 2.76 13.07
C SER A 2 -18.30 2.16 11.77
N VAL A 3 -19.50 2.55 11.39
CA VAL A 3 -20.05 2.30 10.04
C VAL A 3 -19.11 2.90 9.00
N PRO A 4 -18.91 2.26 7.83
CA PRO A 4 -18.16 2.89 6.74
C PRO A 4 -18.82 4.21 6.40
N PHE A 5 -18.09 5.32 6.58
CA PHE A 5 -18.61 6.70 6.58
C PHE A 5 -19.22 7.15 5.24
N SER A 6 -19.16 6.33 4.18
CA SER A 6 -19.95 6.58 2.97
C SER A 6 -20.04 5.33 2.09
N SER A 7 -21.16 5.15 1.41
CA SER A 7 -21.34 4.15 0.33
C SER A 7 -20.63 4.62 -0.94
N THR A 8 -19.33 4.86 -0.88
CA THR A 8 -18.56 5.23 -2.06
C THR A 8 -18.14 3.96 -2.81
N HIS A 9 -18.59 3.84 -4.06
CA HIS A 9 -18.15 2.78 -4.97
C HIS A 9 -16.64 2.84 -5.29
N LEU A 10 -16.01 3.97 -5.00
CA LEU A 10 -14.58 4.19 -5.20
C LEU A 10 -13.84 3.91 -3.89
N ARG A 11 -13.15 2.76 -3.83
CA ARG A 11 -12.24 2.39 -2.74
C ARG A 11 -10.81 2.36 -3.27
N LEU A 12 -9.89 2.83 -2.44
CA LEU A 12 -8.46 2.75 -2.73
C LEU A 12 -8.03 1.28 -2.71
N PRO A 13 -7.21 0.81 -3.68
CA PRO A 13 -6.66 -0.53 -3.64
C PRO A 13 -5.85 -0.76 -2.36
N ARG A 14 -5.96 -1.96 -1.79
CA ARG A 14 -5.19 -2.33 -0.59
C ARG A 14 -3.70 -2.31 -0.89
N GLY A 15 -2.89 -1.90 0.08
CA GLY A 15 -1.44 -1.76 -0.07
C GLY A 15 -0.98 -0.59 -0.95
N PHE A 16 -1.91 0.19 -1.52
CA PHE A 16 -1.56 1.37 -2.33
C PHE A 16 -0.89 2.46 -1.49
N GLY A 17 -1.39 2.70 -0.27
CA GLY A 17 -0.82 3.71 0.63
C GLY A 17 0.62 3.41 1.03
N THR A 18 0.97 2.14 1.18
CA THR A 18 2.33 1.68 1.52
C THR A 18 3.30 1.91 0.37
N ILE A 19 2.88 1.67 -0.88
CA ILE A 19 3.69 1.99 -2.07
C ILE A 19 4.01 3.49 -2.11
N LEU A 20 2.99 4.34 -1.91
CA LEU A 20 3.17 5.80 -1.91
C LEU A 20 4.08 6.27 -0.77
N ASN A 21 3.87 5.76 0.44
CA ASN A 21 4.72 6.10 1.59
C ASN A 21 6.18 5.72 1.35
N GLY A 22 6.45 4.58 0.70
CA GLY A 22 7.80 4.17 0.30
C GLY A 22 8.46 5.20 -0.62
N LEU A 23 7.76 5.61 -1.69
CA LEU A 23 8.26 6.64 -2.61
C LEU A 23 8.52 7.96 -1.86
N VAL A 24 7.55 8.43 -1.08
CA VAL A 24 7.67 9.71 -0.34
C VAL A 24 8.87 9.69 0.59
N ARG A 25 9.12 8.57 1.26
CA ARG A 25 10.28 8.42 2.15
C ARG A 25 11.61 8.57 1.40
N GLU A 26 11.74 7.95 0.23
CA GLU A 26 12.96 8.04 -0.57
C GLU A 26 13.12 9.43 -1.21
N VAL A 27 12.03 10.08 -1.64
CA VAL A 27 12.06 11.48 -2.10
C VAL A 27 12.53 12.42 -1.00
N LEU A 28 12.02 12.26 0.23
CA LEU A 28 12.46 13.09 1.36
C LEU A 28 13.92 12.84 1.74
N ARG A 29 14.44 11.65 1.47
CA ARG A 29 15.83 11.26 1.75
C ARG A 29 16.80 11.83 0.73
N ASP A 30 16.52 11.62 -0.56
CA ASP A 30 17.44 11.94 -1.64
C ASP A 30 17.25 13.37 -2.20
N GLN A 31 16.14 14.03 -1.85
CA GLN A 31 15.79 15.40 -2.27
C GLN A 31 16.01 15.63 -3.79
N PRO A 32 15.44 14.79 -4.67
CA PRO A 32 15.65 14.91 -6.11
C PRO A 32 14.95 16.16 -6.68
N GLU A 33 15.57 16.78 -7.68
CA GLU A 33 15.00 17.92 -8.40
C GLU A 33 13.81 17.51 -9.30
N ASP A 34 13.93 16.35 -9.97
CA ASP A 34 12.90 15.79 -10.87
C ASP A 34 12.20 14.60 -10.20
N ILE A 35 11.16 14.90 -9.41
CA ILE A 35 10.37 13.91 -8.69
C ILE A 35 9.67 12.90 -9.64
N PRO A 36 9.03 13.30 -10.75
CA PRO A 36 8.43 12.35 -11.69
C PRO A 36 9.43 11.33 -12.25
N LYS A 37 10.62 11.78 -12.65
CA LYS A 37 11.67 10.88 -13.15
C LYS A 37 12.18 9.94 -12.06
N TYR A 38 12.39 10.46 -10.85
CA TYR A 38 12.81 9.68 -9.70
C TYR A 38 11.76 8.59 -9.37
N ALA A 39 10.48 8.95 -9.35
CA ALA A 39 9.38 8.02 -9.10
C ALA A 39 9.31 6.90 -10.15
N ALA A 40 9.49 7.21 -11.43
CA ALA A 40 9.52 6.21 -12.49
C ALA A 40 10.66 5.21 -12.29
N GLN A 41 11.85 5.68 -11.91
CA GLN A 41 13.01 4.82 -11.62
C GLN A 41 12.78 3.97 -10.37
N TYR A 42 12.23 4.56 -9.31
CA TYR A 42 11.88 3.87 -8.06
C TYR A 42 10.85 2.74 -8.30
N PHE A 43 9.77 3.01 -9.05
CA PHE A 43 8.79 1.96 -9.35
C PHE A 43 9.35 0.88 -10.28
N SER A 44 10.23 1.25 -11.22
CA SER A 44 10.91 0.28 -12.08
C SER A 44 11.81 -0.67 -11.29
N SER A 45 12.53 -0.16 -10.29
CA SER A 45 13.38 -0.99 -9.42
C SER A 45 12.54 -1.92 -8.54
N LEU A 46 11.43 -1.44 -7.96
CA LEU A 46 10.50 -2.27 -7.20
C LEU A 46 9.87 -3.38 -8.04
N LEU A 47 9.47 -3.08 -9.29
CA LEU A 47 8.94 -4.10 -10.20
C LEU A 47 9.97 -5.19 -10.51
N LYS A 48 11.22 -4.80 -10.75
CA LYS A 48 12.32 -5.74 -10.98
C LYS A 48 12.56 -6.62 -9.74
N GLN A 49 12.63 -6.02 -8.55
CA GLN A 49 12.77 -6.76 -7.29
C GLN A 49 11.64 -7.76 -7.07
N ARG A 50 10.39 -7.37 -7.38
CA ARG A 50 9.23 -8.28 -7.29
C ARG A 50 9.37 -9.48 -8.24
N GLN A 51 9.83 -9.25 -9.47
CA GLN A 51 10.03 -10.31 -10.46
C GLN A 51 11.17 -11.27 -10.06
N GLU A 52 12.24 -10.75 -9.46
CA GLU A 52 13.41 -11.54 -9.08
C GLU A 52 13.23 -12.29 -7.76
N SER A 53 12.65 -11.64 -6.75
CA SER A 53 12.51 -12.20 -5.39
C SER A 53 11.16 -12.88 -5.15
N GLY A 54 10.15 -12.59 -5.96
CA GLY A 54 8.76 -13.00 -5.73
C GLY A 54 8.09 -12.28 -4.55
N LEU A 55 8.77 -11.36 -3.86
CA LEU A 55 8.22 -10.62 -2.73
C LEU A 55 7.63 -9.29 -3.18
N ASP A 56 6.33 -9.09 -2.90
CA ASP A 56 5.64 -7.83 -3.13
C ASP A 56 5.30 -7.13 -1.81
N THR A 57 5.89 -5.95 -1.59
CA THR A 57 5.61 -5.12 -0.41
C THR A 57 4.16 -4.66 -0.36
N ALA A 58 3.53 -4.46 -1.51
CA ALA A 58 2.12 -4.09 -1.61
C ALA A 58 1.20 -5.24 -1.18
N GLU A 59 1.51 -6.48 -1.58
CA GLU A 59 0.77 -7.67 -1.17
C GLU A 59 0.90 -7.92 0.33
N TRP A 60 2.12 -7.78 0.87
CA TRP A 60 2.36 -7.90 2.30
C TRP A 60 1.55 -6.87 3.10
N ALA A 61 1.55 -5.61 2.67
CA ALA A 61 0.77 -4.56 3.31
C ALA A 61 -0.74 -4.76 3.15
N ALA A 62 -1.19 -5.25 1.98
CA ALA A 62 -2.60 -5.58 1.77
C ALA A 62 -3.07 -6.68 2.72
N ARG A 63 -2.24 -7.71 2.99
CA ARG A 63 -2.53 -8.74 4.01
C ARG A 63 -2.61 -8.15 5.42
N LEU A 64 -1.81 -7.15 5.73
CA LEU A 64 -1.84 -6.46 7.02
C LEU A 64 -3.15 -5.65 7.18
N GLU A 65 -3.50 -4.85 6.16
CA GLU A 65 -4.76 -4.09 6.09
C GLU A 65 -5.99 -5.01 6.17
N GLU A 66 -5.91 -6.19 5.56
CA GLU A 66 -6.97 -7.18 5.57
C GLU A 66 -7.26 -7.74 6.97
N ARG A 67 -6.23 -7.96 7.80
CA ARG A 67 -6.42 -8.38 9.20
C ARG A 67 -7.26 -7.37 9.97
N PHE A 68 -6.97 -6.08 9.83
CA PHE A 68 -7.73 -5.03 10.50
C PHE A 68 -9.18 -4.91 9.98
N TYR A 69 -9.44 -5.27 8.72
CA TYR A 69 -10.77 -5.18 8.12
C TYR A 69 -11.65 -6.42 8.41
N TYR A 70 -11.06 -7.61 8.50
CA TYR A 70 -11.76 -8.87 8.80
C TYR A 70 -11.48 -9.40 10.21
N ASN A 71 -11.05 -8.60 11.18
CA ASN A 71 -10.99 -9.09 12.56
C ASN A 71 -12.41 -9.47 13.01
N HIS A 72 -12.66 -10.78 13.05
CA HIS A 72 -13.89 -11.43 13.51
C HIS A 72 -14.02 -11.39 15.05
N GLU A 73 -13.35 -10.45 15.72
CA GLU A 73 -13.41 -10.29 17.19
C GLU A 73 -14.81 -9.89 17.68
N PHE A 74 -15.73 -9.55 16.77
CA PHE A 74 -17.17 -9.37 17.04
C PHE A 74 -18.03 -10.18 16.07
N LYS A 75 -17.63 -11.42 15.74
CA LYS A 75 -18.59 -12.42 15.26
C LYS A 75 -19.07 -13.28 16.44
N ASP A 76 -19.46 -12.63 17.53
CA ASP A 76 -20.09 -13.32 18.65
C ASP A 76 -21.61 -13.41 18.39
N THR A 77 -21.98 -14.67 18.13
CA THR A 77 -23.20 -15.39 18.53
C THR A 77 -24.54 -14.97 17.95
N GLU A 78 -25.26 -16.00 17.48
CA GLU A 78 -26.65 -16.05 17.04
C GLU A 78 -27.63 -15.19 17.85
#